data_AF-A0A259LM84-F1
#
_entry.id   AF-A0A259LM84-F1
#
_cell.length_a   1.000
_cell.length_b   1.000
_cell.length_c   1.000
_cell.angle_alpha   90.00
_cell.angle_beta   90.00
_cell.angle_gamma   90.00
#
_symmetry.space_group_name_H-M   'P 1'
#
loop_
_entity.id
_entity.type
_entity.pdbx_description
1 polymer ?
#
loop_
_entity_poly.entity_id
_entity_poly.type
_entity_poly.pdbx_seq_one_letter_code
_entity_poly.pdbx_strand_id
1 'polypeptide(L)'
;MTDPLNRPDYTATTCPYCGVGCGVLAAPDAVEGDREHPANAGRLCVKGAALHETVADLDRLLRPRVDGGEVTWPAAIERVAGAIRASVEAHGPGSVAFYLSGQLLTEDYYIANKLAKGFIGTPHVDTNSRLCMSSAVAAHKRAFGEDCVPGCYEDLELAG
;
A
#
# COMPACT_ATOMS: atom_id res chain seq x y z
N MET A 1 -13.44 22.45 24.33
CA MET A 1 -13.28 21.77 23.03
C MET A 1 -11.78 21.72 22.78
N THR A 2 -11.13 20.64 23.21
CA THR A 2 -9.67 20.47 23.12
C THR A 2 -9.31 20.09 21.69
N ASP A 3 -8.34 20.81 21.12
CA ASP A 3 -7.75 20.50 19.82
C ASP A 3 -7.32 19.03 19.74
N PRO A 4 -7.86 18.21 18.81
CA PRO A 4 -7.47 16.81 18.63
C PRO A 4 -5.97 16.64 18.33
N LEU A 5 -5.34 17.66 17.74
CA LEU A 5 -3.90 17.68 17.43
C LEU A 5 -3.03 17.98 18.65
N ASN A 6 -3.63 18.31 19.80
CA ASN A 6 -2.92 18.59 21.05
C ASN A 6 -2.97 17.39 22.03
N ARG A 7 -3.16 16.18 21.49
CA ARG A 7 -2.96 14.91 22.20
C ARG A 7 -1.60 14.33 21.78
N PRO A 8 -0.53 14.51 22.56
CA PRO A 8 0.83 14.11 22.15
C PRO A 8 0.97 12.61 21.87
N ASP A 9 0.05 11.79 22.38
CA ASP A 9 0.05 10.33 22.21
C ASP A 9 -0.65 9.85 20.93
N TYR A 10 -1.34 10.73 20.20
CA TYR A 10 -2.08 10.38 18.99
C TYR A 10 -1.45 10.98 17.74
N THR A 11 -1.30 10.16 16.71
CA THR A 11 -0.78 10.54 15.39
C THR A 11 -1.87 10.40 14.34
N ALA A 12 -2.09 11.44 13.54
CA ALA A 12 -3.00 11.38 12.40
C ALA A 12 -2.42 10.48 11.30
N THR A 13 -3.23 9.55 10.79
CA THR A 13 -2.87 8.65 9.70
C THR A 13 -4.12 8.17 8.96
N THR A 14 -3.97 7.27 7.99
CA THR A 14 -5.07 6.72 7.18
C THR A 14 -5.29 5.24 7.45
N CYS A 15 -6.54 4.81 7.33
CA CYS A 15 -6.91 3.40 7.45
C CYS A 15 -6.33 2.58 6.28
N PRO A 16 -5.56 1.50 6.53
CA PRO A 16 -4.87 0.72 5.50
C PRO A 16 -5.74 -0.33 4.79
N TYR A 17 -7.06 -0.33 4.99
CA TYR A 17 -7.93 -1.43 4.52
C TYR A 17 -8.54 -1.20 3.14
N CYS A 18 -9.62 -0.41 3.05
CA CYS A 18 -10.34 -0.20 1.80
C CYS A 18 -9.96 1.13 1.15
N GLY A 19 -10.34 1.31 -0.11
CA GLY A 19 -10.07 2.53 -0.89
C GLY A 19 -10.81 3.79 -0.42
N VAL A 20 -11.61 3.73 0.66
CA VAL A 20 -12.24 4.93 1.22
C VAL A 20 -11.20 5.89 1.80
N GLY A 21 -10.13 5.35 2.39
CA GLY A 21 -9.08 6.16 2.99
C GLY A 21 -9.56 6.97 4.20
N CYS A 22 -10.36 6.36 5.09
CA CYS A 22 -10.79 7.02 6.34
C CYS A 22 -9.57 7.56 7.10
N GLY A 23 -9.65 8.80 7.58
CA GLY A 23 -8.68 9.36 8.51
C GLY A 23 -8.90 8.84 9.92
N VAL A 24 -7.79 8.56 10.60
CA VAL A 24 -7.76 8.07 11.98
C VAL A 24 -6.72 8.83 12.79
N LEU A 25 -6.99 8.96 14.09
CA LEU A 25 -6.00 9.33 15.09
C LEU A 25 -5.59 8.04 15.81
N ALA A 26 -4.32 7.67 15.70
CA ALA A 26 -3.80 6.42 16.22
C ALA A 26 -2.80 6.64 17.36
N ALA A 27 -2.93 5.85 18.42
CA ALA A 27 -1.97 5.69 19.52
C ALA A 27 -1.59 4.19 19.60
N PRO A 28 -0.56 3.80 20.38
CA PRO A 28 -0.10 2.41 20.43
C PRO A 28 -1.21 1.37 20.68
N ASP A 29 -2.13 1.66 21.60
CA ASP A 29 -3.20 0.73 22.01
C ASP A 29 -4.60 1.28 21.74
N ALA A 30 -4.74 2.31 20.91
CA ALA A 30 -6.02 2.96 20.66
C ALA A 30 -6.12 3.57 19.27
N VAL A 31 -7.33 3.59 18.72
CA VAL A 31 -7.65 4.26 17.47
C VAL A 31 -9.01 4.94 17.56
N GLU A 32 -9.10 6.16 17.05
CA GLU A 32 -10.36 6.87 16.87
C GLU A 32 -10.44 7.48 15.47
N GLY A 33 -11.65 7.75 14.98
CA GLY A 33 -11.83 8.40 13.69
C GLY A 33 -11.48 9.89 13.78
N ASP A 34 -10.73 10.38 12.80
CA ASP A 34 -10.44 11.80 12.68
C ASP A 34 -11.70 12.55 12.22
N ARG A 35 -12.21 13.45 13.07
CA ARG A 35 -13.42 14.23 12.83
C ARG A 35 -13.26 15.27 11.74
N GLU A 36 -12.03 15.72 11.50
CA GLU A 36 -11.71 16.72 10.49
C GLU A 36 -11.42 16.09 9.11
N HIS A 37 -11.30 14.76 9.03
CA HIS A 37 -10.97 14.09 7.78
C HIS A 37 -12.17 14.02 6.83
N PRO A 38 -12.04 14.51 5.57
CA PRO A 38 -13.18 14.68 4.67
C PRO A 38 -13.85 13.37 4.26
N ALA A 39 -13.08 12.28 4.17
CA ALA A 39 -13.62 10.99 3.72
C ALA A 39 -14.60 10.34 4.71
N ASN A 40 -14.54 10.68 6.01
CA ASN A 40 -15.29 9.94 7.02
C ASN A 40 -15.86 10.78 8.17
N ALA A 41 -15.42 12.03 8.38
CA ALA A 41 -15.90 12.90 9.46
C ALA A 41 -15.95 12.19 10.83
N GLY A 42 -14.90 11.43 11.14
CA GLY A 42 -14.75 10.67 12.39
C GLY A 42 -15.46 9.31 12.43
N ARG A 43 -16.22 8.93 11.39
CA ARG A 43 -16.90 7.63 11.34
C ARG A 43 -15.92 6.51 10.96
N LEU A 44 -16.07 5.33 11.59
CA LEU A 44 -15.28 4.15 11.28
C LEU A 44 -16.16 2.90 11.19
N CYS A 45 -15.81 1.98 10.30
CA CYS A 45 -16.37 0.62 10.31
C CYS A 45 -15.63 -0.25 11.33
N VAL A 46 -16.13 -1.47 11.56
CA VAL A 46 -15.53 -2.43 12.53
C VAL A 46 -14.02 -2.66 12.30
N LYS A 47 -13.57 -2.74 11.03
CA LYS A 47 -12.15 -2.92 10.72
C LYS A 47 -11.31 -1.71 11.12
N GLY A 48 -11.83 -0.50 10.86
CA GLY A 48 -11.13 0.74 11.21
C GLY A 48 -11.05 0.95 12.72
N ALA A 49 -12.14 0.65 13.44
CA ALA A 49 -12.19 0.78 14.90
C ALA A 49 -11.29 -0.21 15.64
N ALA A 50 -10.97 -1.36 15.03
CA ALA A 50 -10.12 -2.41 15.61
C ALA A 50 -8.67 -2.39 15.09
N LEU A 51 -8.20 -1.28 14.47
CA LEU A 51 -6.85 -1.24 13.87
C LEU A 51 -5.72 -1.58 14.84
N HIS A 52 -5.80 -1.07 16.07
CA HIS A 52 -4.81 -1.31 17.13
C HIS A 52 -4.66 -2.81 17.48
N GLU A 53 -5.69 -3.62 17.24
CA GLU A 53 -5.66 -5.07 17.50
C GLU A 53 -4.94 -5.85 16.39
N THR A 54 -4.77 -5.26 15.21
CA THR A 54 -4.33 -5.98 14.00
C THR A 54 -2.81 -6.04 13.83
N VAL A 55 -2.08 -5.26 14.64
CA VAL A 55 -0.61 -5.24 14.67
C VAL A 55 -0.06 -6.27 15.68
N ALA A 56 -0.93 -6.94 16.44
CA ALA A 56 -0.54 -7.90 17.46
C ALA A 56 0.09 -9.19 16.92
N ASP A 57 0.98 -9.75 17.73
CA ASP A 57 2.23 -10.45 17.37
C ASP A 57 2.10 -11.94 16.97
N LEU A 58 0.92 -12.42 16.54
CA LEU A 58 0.68 -13.86 16.62
C LEU A 58 1.54 -14.75 15.71
N ASP A 59 2.12 -14.23 14.62
CA ASP A 59 3.12 -14.96 13.80
C ASP A 59 3.94 -13.99 12.92
N ARG A 60 4.24 -12.79 13.43
CA ARG A 60 4.89 -11.75 12.60
C ARG A 60 6.33 -12.16 12.24
N LEU A 61 6.65 -12.20 10.95
CA LEU A 61 8.01 -12.44 10.48
C LEU A 61 8.87 -11.19 10.72
N LEU A 62 9.70 -11.24 11.77
CA LEU A 62 10.60 -10.14 12.15
C LEU A 62 12.01 -10.25 11.57
N ARG A 63 12.36 -11.40 10.99
CA ARG A 63 13.70 -11.69 10.45
C ARG A 63 13.59 -12.40 9.10
N PRO A 64 14.50 -12.11 8.15
CA PRO A 64 14.44 -12.73 6.83
C PRO A 64 14.76 -14.21 6.90
N ARG A 65 14.14 -15.00 6.01
CA ARG A 65 14.36 -16.44 5.91
C ARG A 65 14.69 -16.83 4.47
N VAL A 66 15.63 -17.74 4.30
CA VAL A 66 16.05 -18.32 3.02
C VAL A 66 16.03 -19.84 3.19
N ASP A 67 15.34 -20.55 2.28
CA ASP A 67 15.21 -22.01 2.30
C ASP A 67 14.76 -22.57 3.66
N GLY A 68 13.88 -21.84 4.35
CA GLY A 68 13.34 -22.19 5.67
C GLY A 68 14.24 -21.81 6.86
N GLY A 69 15.48 -21.40 6.65
CA GLY A 69 16.39 -20.93 7.71
C GLY A 69 16.36 -19.42 7.88
N GLU A 70 16.46 -18.93 9.12
CA GLU A 70 16.66 -17.50 9.39
C GLU A 70 18.07 -17.06 8.96
N VAL A 71 18.18 -15.86 8.38
CA VAL A 71 19.45 -15.26 7.95
C VAL A 71 19.54 -13.79 8.36
N THR A 72 20.71 -13.18 8.18
CA THR A 72 20.87 -11.73 8.37
C THR A 72 20.34 -10.97 7.15
N TRP A 73 19.98 -9.69 7.34
CA TRP A 73 19.58 -8.82 6.24
C TRP A 73 20.62 -8.73 5.12
N PRO A 74 21.94 -8.52 5.38
CA PRO A 74 22.95 -8.53 4.32
C PRO A 74 22.99 -9.84 3.53
N ALA A 75 22.88 -10.99 4.19
CA ALA A 75 22.89 -12.29 3.52
C ALA A 75 21.64 -12.49 2.63
N ALA A 76 20.46 -12.10 3.11
CA ALA A 76 19.22 -12.16 2.33
C ALA A 76 19.29 -11.26 1.09
N ILE A 77 19.76 -10.03 1.25
CA ILE A 77 19.90 -9.07 0.16
C ILE A 77 20.89 -9.59 -0.88
N GLU A 78 22.06 -10.08 -0.48
CA GLU A 78 23.07 -10.61 -1.40
C GLU A 78 22.54 -11.83 -2.16
N ARG A 79 21.79 -12.72 -1.49
CA ARG A 79 21.17 -13.89 -2.11
C ARG A 79 20.18 -13.51 -3.21
N VAL A 80 19.32 -12.52 -2.96
CA VAL A 80 18.33 -12.03 -3.94
C VAL A 80 19.02 -11.27 -5.07
N ALA A 81 19.94 -10.36 -4.75
CA ALA A 81 20.66 -9.58 -5.74
C ALA A 81 21.52 -10.46 -6.65
N GLY A 82 22.19 -11.47 -6.11
CA GLY A 82 22.95 -12.46 -6.88
C GLY A 82 22.07 -13.27 -7.82
N ALA A 83 20.89 -13.71 -7.37
CA ALA A 83 19.94 -14.42 -8.23
C ALA A 83 19.41 -13.56 -9.38
N ILE A 84 19.07 -12.29 -9.10
CA ILE A 84 18.66 -11.32 -10.11
C ILE A 84 19.77 -11.14 -11.14
N ARG A 85 21.01 -10.86 -10.70
CA ARG A 85 22.16 -10.68 -11.60
C ARG A 85 22.40 -11.90 -12.49
N ALA A 86 22.44 -13.09 -11.89
CA ALA A 86 22.66 -14.33 -12.64
C ALA A 86 21.55 -14.60 -13.67
N SER A 87 20.28 -14.35 -13.30
CA SER A 87 19.16 -14.51 -14.23
C SER A 87 19.23 -13.52 -15.39
N VAL A 88 19.57 -12.26 -15.11
CA VAL A 88 19.71 -11.21 -16.13
C VAL A 88 20.89 -11.50 -17.06
N GLU A 89 22.02 -11.98 -16.54
CA GLU A 89 23.17 -12.37 -17.35
C GLU A 89 22.86 -13.54 -18.28
N ALA A 90 22.13 -14.55 -17.78
CA ALA A 90 21.81 -15.75 -18.55
C ALA A 90 20.63 -15.58 -19.53
N HIS A 91 19.64 -14.76 -19.18
CA HIS A 91 18.33 -14.72 -19.86
C HIS A 91 17.85 -13.31 -20.21
N GLY A 92 18.64 -12.28 -19.91
CA GLY A 92 18.29 -10.88 -20.12
C GLY A 92 17.32 -10.32 -19.06
N PRO A 93 17.06 -9.00 -19.10
CA PRO A 93 16.22 -8.30 -18.10
C PRO A 93 14.80 -8.85 -17.96
N GLY A 94 14.21 -9.34 -19.06
CA GLY A 94 12.85 -9.89 -19.07
C GLY A 94 12.68 -11.18 -18.25
N SER A 95 13.76 -11.77 -17.74
CA SER A 95 13.70 -12.94 -16.86
C SER A 95 13.30 -12.62 -15.42
N VAL A 96 13.23 -11.34 -15.04
CA VAL A 96 12.90 -10.89 -13.68
C VAL A 96 11.55 -10.19 -13.70
N ALA A 97 10.69 -10.53 -12.74
CA ALA A 97 9.38 -9.90 -12.57
C ALA A 97 9.15 -9.47 -11.12
N PHE A 98 8.39 -8.38 -10.96
CA PHE A 98 7.95 -7.86 -9.67
C PHE A 98 6.43 -7.95 -9.59
N TYR A 99 5.92 -8.58 -8.53
CA TYR A 99 4.49 -8.61 -8.23
C TYR A 99 4.25 -7.83 -6.92
N LEU A 100 3.71 -6.63 -7.06
CA LEU A 100 3.51 -5.66 -5.98
C LEU A 100 2.07 -5.70 -5.45
N SER A 101 1.76 -4.77 -4.54
CA SER A 101 0.46 -4.72 -3.85
C SER A 101 -0.11 -3.31 -3.87
N GLY A 102 -1.41 -3.15 -4.15
CA GLY A 102 -2.15 -1.90 -4.04
C GLY A 102 -2.23 -1.34 -2.62
N GLN A 103 -1.77 -2.10 -1.62
CA GLN A 103 -1.65 -1.65 -0.23
C GLN A 103 -0.26 -1.04 0.08
N LEU A 104 0.63 -0.93 -0.89
CA LEU A 104 1.89 -0.20 -0.73
C LEU A 104 1.65 1.32 -0.76
N LEU A 105 2.56 2.06 -0.12
CA LEU A 105 2.62 3.51 -0.27
C LEU A 105 3.02 3.89 -1.70
N THR A 106 2.65 5.09 -2.11
CA THR A 106 3.00 5.63 -3.43
C THR A 106 4.52 5.70 -3.61
N GLU A 107 5.24 6.06 -2.55
CA GLU A 107 6.70 6.14 -2.51
C GLU A 107 7.35 4.77 -2.69
N ASP A 108 6.83 3.74 -2.03
CA ASP A 108 7.31 2.36 -2.18
C ASP A 108 7.08 1.84 -3.61
N TYR A 109 5.90 2.14 -4.17
CA TYR A 109 5.60 1.86 -5.57
C TYR A 109 6.58 2.51 -6.52
N TYR A 110 6.92 3.77 -6.25
CA TYR A 110 7.85 4.53 -7.06
C TYR A 110 9.26 3.95 -7.00
N ILE A 111 9.76 3.63 -5.80
CA ILE A 111 11.08 3.00 -5.60
C ILE A 111 11.13 1.64 -6.32
N ALA A 112 10.11 0.81 -6.17
CA ALA A 112 10.03 -0.49 -6.85
C ALA A 112 10.07 -0.35 -8.38
N ASN A 113 9.32 0.61 -8.94
CA ASN A 113 9.33 0.88 -10.38
C ASN A 113 10.69 1.42 -10.85
N LYS A 114 11.34 2.29 -10.08
CA LYS A 114 12.69 2.77 -10.41
C LYS A 114 13.68 1.61 -10.45
N LEU A 115 13.66 0.73 -9.45
CA LEU A 115 14.53 -0.45 -9.42
C LEU A 115 14.26 -1.35 -10.64
N ALA A 116 13.01 -1.74 -10.86
CA ALA A 116 12.66 -2.70 -11.90
C ALA A 116 12.88 -2.13 -13.32
N LYS A 117 12.29 -0.98 -13.62
CA LYS A 117 12.31 -0.41 -14.98
C LYS A 117 13.55 0.41 -15.27
N GLY A 118 14.10 1.09 -14.25
CA GLY A 118 15.24 1.99 -14.39
C GLY A 118 16.59 1.30 -14.27
N PHE A 119 16.77 0.43 -13.27
CA PHE A 119 18.08 -0.20 -13.01
C PHE A 119 18.19 -1.61 -13.59
N ILE A 120 17.18 -2.46 -13.37
CA ILE A 120 17.16 -3.82 -13.92
C ILE A 120 16.80 -3.80 -15.41
N GLY A 121 15.94 -2.86 -15.82
CA GLY A 121 15.45 -2.74 -17.19
C GLY A 121 14.34 -3.75 -17.54
N THR A 122 13.72 -4.38 -16.53
CA THR A 122 12.59 -5.28 -16.77
C THR A 122 11.29 -4.49 -16.94
N PRO A 123 10.47 -4.81 -17.96
CA PRO A 123 9.13 -4.24 -18.08
C PRO A 123 8.11 -4.98 -17.18
N HIS A 124 8.48 -6.11 -16.58
CA HIS A 124 7.57 -7.00 -15.87
C HIS A 124 7.35 -6.54 -14.43
N VAL A 125 6.49 -5.53 -14.28
CA VAL A 125 5.99 -5.07 -12.99
C VAL A 125 4.48 -5.10 -13.03
N ASP A 126 3.87 -5.85 -12.12
CA ASP A 126 2.43 -5.98 -12.00
C ASP A 126 2.01 -6.04 -10.54
N THR A 127 0.71 -6.01 -10.26
CA THR A 127 0.20 -5.88 -8.89
C THR A 127 -1.12 -6.64 -8.71
N ASN A 128 -1.51 -6.88 -7.45
CA ASN A 128 -2.86 -7.40 -7.15
C ASN A 128 -4.00 -6.49 -7.63
N SER A 129 -3.76 -5.19 -7.85
CA SER A 129 -4.79 -4.25 -8.33
C SER A 129 -5.19 -4.54 -9.77
N ARG A 130 -4.38 -5.28 -10.54
CA ARG A 130 -4.78 -5.80 -11.87
C ARG A 130 -6.08 -6.60 -11.79
N LEU A 131 -6.25 -7.41 -10.75
CA LEU A 131 -7.43 -8.26 -10.59
C LEU A 131 -8.67 -7.49 -10.11
N CYS A 132 -8.48 -6.25 -9.64
CA CYS A 132 -9.54 -5.44 -9.04
C CYS A 132 -10.00 -4.31 -9.98
N MET A 133 -9.07 -3.46 -10.42
CA MET A 133 -9.41 -2.17 -11.05
C MET A 133 -9.05 -2.09 -12.55
N SER A 134 -8.39 -3.09 -13.13
CA SER A 134 -7.89 -2.98 -14.52
C SER A 134 -8.99 -2.76 -15.57
N SER A 135 -10.18 -3.33 -15.37
CA SER A 135 -11.33 -3.13 -16.24
C SER A 135 -11.86 -1.70 -16.17
N ALA A 136 -11.93 -1.11 -14.97
CA ALA A 136 -12.33 0.28 -14.76
C ALA A 136 -11.34 1.25 -15.43
N VAL A 137 -10.03 1.05 -15.22
CA VAL A 137 -8.98 1.86 -15.86
C VAL A 137 -9.10 1.83 -17.38
N ALA A 138 -9.33 0.63 -17.95
CA ALA A 138 -9.51 0.49 -19.39
C ALA A 138 -10.77 1.20 -19.91
N ALA A 139 -11.86 1.17 -19.14
CA ALA A 139 -13.10 1.87 -19.48
C ALA A 139 -12.94 3.39 -19.41
N HIS A 140 -12.35 3.92 -18.32
CA HIS A 140 -12.11 5.37 -18.16
C HIS A 140 -11.22 5.93 -19.26
N LYS A 141 -10.12 5.25 -19.59
CA LYS A 141 -9.27 5.68 -20.71
C LYS A 141 -10.01 5.72 -22.05
N ARG A 142 -10.93 4.79 -22.29
CA ARG A 142 -11.74 4.78 -23.53
C ARG A 142 -12.80 5.88 -23.54
N ALA A 143 -13.41 6.16 -22.40
CA ALA A 143 -14.49 7.13 -22.29
C ALA A 143 -13.99 8.58 -22.16
N PHE A 144 -12.92 8.80 -21.38
CA PHE A 144 -12.46 10.11 -20.93
C PHE A 144 -11.02 10.43 -21.35
N GLY A 145 -10.28 9.46 -21.90
CA GLY A 145 -8.89 9.64 -22.32
C GLY A 145 -7.85 9.49 -21.20
N GLU A 146 -8.29 9.42 -19.94
CA GLU A 146 -7.43 9.25 -18.76
C GLU A 146 -8.07 8.30 -17.74
N ASP A 147 -7.28 7.91 -16.74
CA ASP A 147 -7.78 7.17 -15.59
C ASP A 147 -8.24 8.18 -14.52
N CYS A 148 -9.53 8.51 -14.54
CA CYS A 148 -10.12 9.48 -13.62
C CYS A 148 -11.29 8.87 -12.85
N VAL A 149 -11.51 9.37 -11.63
CA VAL A 149 -12.73 9.11 -10.85
C VAL A 149 -13.49 10.44 -10.81
N PRO A 150 -14.53 10.63 -11.63
CA PRO A 150 -15.11 11.95 -11.88
C PRO A 150 -16.01 12.48 -10.76
N GLY A 151 -16.33 11.66 -9.76
CA GLY A 151 -17.13 12.05 -8.60
C GLY A 151 -16.34 12.04 -7.30
N CYS A 152 -16.90 12.67 -6.26
CA CYS A 152 -16.34 12.71 -4.91
C CYS A 152 -17.39 12.33 -3.86
N TYR A 153 -16.99 12.21 -2.60
CA TYR A 153 -17.91 11.73 -1.55
C TYR A 153 -19.02 12.75 -1.23
N GLU A 154 -18.75 14.04 -1.43
CA GLU A 154 -19.71 15.12 -1.26
C GLU A 154 -20.91 14.99 -2.21
N ASP A 155 -20.76 14.33 -3.36
CA ASP A 155 -21.86 14.09 -4.30
C ASP A 155 -22.99 13.26 -3.66
N LEU A 156 -22.70 12.45 -2.64
CA LEU A 156 -23.72 11.67 -1.92
C LEU A 156 -24.71 12.56 -1.18
N GLU A 157 -24.27 13.72 -0.67
CA GLU A 157 -25.13 14.68 0.04
C GLU A 157 -25.99 15.51 -0.94
N LEU A 158 -25.58 15.60 -2.20
CA LEU A 158 -26.26 16.33 -3.26
C LEU A 158 -27.27 15.47 -4.05
N ALA A 159 -27.22 14.15 -3.89
CA ALA A 159 -28.04 13.19 -4.64
C ALA A 159 -29.49 13.04 -4.11
N GLY A 160 -29.92 13.91 -3.18
CA GLY A 160 -31.23 13.89 -2.50
C GLY A 160 -32.36 14.61 -3.23
#